data_AF-A0A0B1SIX6-F1
#
_entry.id   AF-A0A0B1SIX6-F1
#
_cell.length_a   1.000
_cell.length_b   1.000
_cell.length_c   1.000
_cell.angle_alpha   90.00
_cell.angle_beta   90.00
_cell.angle_gamma   90.00
#
_symmetry.space_group_name_H-M   'P 1'
#
loop_
_entity.id
_entity.type
_entity.pdbx_description
1 polymer ?
#
loop_
_entity_poly.entity_id
_entity_poly.type
_entity_poly.pdbx_seq_one_letter_code
_entity_poly.pdbx_strand_id
1 'polypeptide(L)' 'MITSQASLDDLNSKLENDVTSLHFRPVIVVDHCAAWDEDKWIDLHIGDVKLQCFKPCTRCVFTTIDPKTGVKDPGMQ' A
#
# COMPACT_ATOMS: atom_id res chain seq x y z
N MET A 1 -4.21 1.87 -7.66
CA MET A 1 -4.09 1.42 -6.26
C MET A 1 -3.93 2.67 -5.40
N ILE A 2 -4.73 2.76 -4.34
CA ILE A 2 -4.66 3.81 -3.32
C ILE A 2 -4.28 3.10 -2.02
N THR A 3 -3.40 3.69 -1.22
CA THR A 3 -3.01 3.17 0.10
C THR A 3 -2.98 4.33 1.09
N SER A 4 -3.04 4.05 2.39
CA SER A 4 -2.82 5.06 3.40
C SER A 4 -1.44 4.97 4.06
N GLN A 5 -0.92 6.10 4.53
CA GLN A 5 0.31 6.14 5.34
C GLN A 5 0.12 5.34 6.65
N ALA A 6 -1.06 5.46 7.27
CA ALA A 6 -1.37 4.73 8.50
C ALA A 6 -1.37 3.20 8.31
N SER A 7 -1.82 2.68 7.15
CA SER A 7 -1.70 1.25 6.83
C SER A 7 -0.26 0.79 6.68
N LEU A 8 0.59 1.63 6.06
CA LEU A 8 2.01 1.33 5.91
C LEU A 8 2.71 1.31 7.28
N ASP A 9 2.40 2.27 8.14
CA ASP A 9 2.96 2.37 9.49
C ASP A 9 2.50 1.18 10.37
N ASP A 10 1.22 0.83 10.33
CA ASP A 10 0.69 -0.35 11.04
C ASP A 10 1.32 -1.66 10.52
N LEU A 11 1.54 -1.78 9.21
CA LEU A 11 2.26 -2.91 8.65
C LEU A 11 3.70 -2.97 9.16
N ASN A 12 4.44 -1.87 9.09
CA ASN A 12 5.83 -1.80 9.55
C ASN A 12 5.96 -2.11 11.03
N SER A 13 4.96 -1.77 11.87
CA SER A 13 4.95 -2.14 13.29
C SER A 13 4.99 -3.65 13.56
N LYS A 14 4.68 -4.47 12.54
CA LYS A 14 4.61 -5.94 12.61
C LYS A 14 5.77 -6.62 11.87
N LEU A 15 6.63 -5.86 11.22
CA LEU A 15 7.75 -6.38 10.42
C LEU A 15 9.07 -6.23 11.18
N GLU A 16 10.00 -7.16 10.96
CA GLU A 16 11.37 -7.01 11.46
C GLU A 16 12.15 -5.96 10.67
N ASN A 17 11.84 -5.83 9.37
CA ASN A 17 12.45 -4.88 8.46
C ASN A 17 11.36 -4.02 7.82
N ASP A 18 11.50 -2.70 7.95
CA ASP A 18 10.55 -1.76 7.39
C ASP A 18 10.51 -1.82 5.86
N VAL A 19 9.29 -1.73 5.34
CA VAL A 19 9.01 -1.56 3.93
C VAL A 19 8.52 -0.15 3.65
N THR A 20 8.63 0.24 2.39
CA THR A 20 8.17 1.54 1.89
C THR A 20 7.01 1.35 0.92
N SER A 21 6.26 2.42 0.66
CA SER A 21 5.21 2.45 -0.36
C SER A 21 5.67 1.95 -1.73
N LEU A 22 6.96 2.07 -2.07
CA LEU A 22 7.54 1.56 -3.33
C LEU A 22 7.42 0.03 -3.49
N HIS A 23 7.42 -0.73 -2.40
CA HIS A 23 7.15 -2.17 -2.43
C HIS A 23 5.70 -2.45 -2.85
N PHE A 24 4.80 -1.51 -2.54
CA PHE A 24 3.38 -1.64 -2.81
C PHE A 24 2.95 -1.04 -4.15
N ARG A 25 3.76 -0.12 -4.70
CA ARG A 25 3.55 0.59 -5.97
C ARG A 25 2.17 1.27 -6.07
N PRO A 26 1.71 2.01 -5.04
CA PRO A 26 0.49 2.77 -5.15
C PRO A 26 0.66 3.92 -6.14
N VAL A 27 -0.45 4.37 -6.70
CA VAL A 27 -0.50 5.59 -7.52
C VAL A 27 -0.80 6.81 -6.64
N ILE A 28 -1.54 6.61 -5.55
CA ILE A 28 -1.95 7.63 -4.60
C ILE A 28 -1.69 7.10 -3.19
N VAL A 29 -1.04 7.91 -2.36
CA VAL A 29 -0.87 7.66 -0.92
C VAL A 29 -1.65 8.75 -0.17
N VAL A 30 -2.52 8.35 0.75
CA VAL A 30 -3.36 9.24 1.55
C VAL A 30 -2.88 9.25 2.99
N ASP A 31 -2.86 10.40 3.64
CA ASP A 31 -2.53 10.55 5.06
C ASP A 31 -3.77 10.95 5.88
N HIS A 32 -3.60 11.13 7.20
CA HIS A 32 -4.66 11.58 8.12
C HIS A 32 -5.95 10.73 8.15
N CYS A 33 -5.85 9.42 7.90
CA CYS A 33 -6.93 8.46 8.13
C CYS A 33 -6.46 7.31 9.05
N ALA A 34 -7.39 6.49 9.54
CA ALA A 34 -7.00 5.31 10.31
C ALA A 34 -6.40 4.25 9.38
N ALA A 35 -5.57 3.36 9.95
CA ALA A 35 -5.01 2.25 9.21
C ALA A 35 -6.13 1.37 8.62
N TRP A 36 -5.95 0.97 7.37
CA TRP A 36 -6.84 0.11 6.58
C TRP A 36 -8.20 0.73 6.21
N ASP A 37 -8.42 2.01 6.47
CA ASP A 37 -9.68 2.66 6.07
C ASP A 37 -9.83 2.74 4.55
N GLU A 38 -8.73 2.75 3.79
CA GLU A 38 -8.78 2.79 2.32
C GLU A 38 -9.52 1.60 1.70
N ASP A 39 -9.56 0.45 2.38
CA ASP A 39 -10.25 -0.75 1.91
C ASP A 39 -11.77 -0.63 1.97
N LYS A 40 -12.29 0.34 2.75
CA LYS A 40 -13.72 0.60 2.94
C LYS A 40 -14.25 1.70 2.03
N TRP A 41 -13.37 2.47 1.40
CA TRP A 41 -13.79 3.56 0.52
C TRP A 41 -14.48 2.98 -0.71
N ILE A 42 -15.66 3.49 -1.03
CA ILE A 42 -16.42 3.13 -2.24
C ILE A 42 -16.17 4.18 -3.32
N ASP A 43 -16.23 5.46 -2.93
CA ASP A 43 -15.98 6.61 -3.79
C ASP A 43 -15.01 7.57 -3.09
N LEU A 44 -14.11 8.16 -3.87
CA LEU A 44 -13.13 9.14 -3.42
C LEU A 44 -13.18 10.38 -4.33
N HIS A 45 -13.16 11.55 -3.73
CA HIS A 45 -13.10 12.83 -4.45
C HIS A 45 -11.77 13.53 -4.15
N ILE A 46 -11.02 13.86 -5.19
CA ILE A 46 -9.77 14.61 -5.10
C ILE A 46 -9.91 15.85 -5.99
N GLY A 47 -10.22 16.99 -5.36
CA GLY A 47 -10.62 18.20 -6.09
C GLY A 47 -11.86 17.92 -6.93
N ASP A 48 -11.76 18.16 -8.24
CA ASP A 48 -12.86 17.92 -9.19
C ASP A 48 -12.91 16.48 -9.73
N VAL A 49 -11.90 15.65 -9.41
CA VAL A 49 -11.82 14.27 -9.89
C VAL A 49 -12.55 13.33 -8.94
N LYS A 50 -13.43 12.49 -9.50
CA LYS A 50 -14.10 11.40 -8.78
C LYS A 50 -13.47 10.06 -9.17
N LEU A 51 -13.11 9.27 -8.18
CA LEU A 51 -12.57 7.92 -8.33
C LEU A 51 -13.50 6.94 -7.64
N GLN A 52 -13.75 5.80 -8.29
CA GLN A 52 -14.47 4.69 -7.68
C GLN A 52 -13.48 3.62 -7.24
N CYS A 53 -13.55 3.23 -5.97
CA CYS A 53 -12.77 2.14 -5.41
C CYS A 53 -13.50 0.81 -5.64
N PHE A 54 -13.11 0.10 -6.71
CA PHE A 54 -13.83 -1.10 -7.14
C PHE A 54 -13.59 -2.33 -6.25
N LYS A 55 -12.33 -2.58 -5.85
CA LYS A 55 -11.97 -3.75 -5.02
C LYS A 55 -10.64 -3.55 -4.29
N PRO A 56 -10.44 -4.21 -3.14
CA PRO A 56 -9.14 -4.26 -2.46
C PRO A 56 -8.06 -4.87 -3.36
N CYS A 57 -6.83 -4.42 -3.20
CA CYS A 57 -5.71 -4.94 -3.98
C CYS A 57 -5.11 -6.18 -3.31
N THR A 58 -5.30 -7.34 -3.93
CA THR A 58 -4.61 -8.57 -3.53
C THR A 58 -3.11 -8.42 -3.69
N ARG A 59 -2.35 -8.69 -2.63
CA ARG A 59 -0.89 -8.62 -2.65
C ARG A 59 -0.31 -9.82 -3.40
N CYS A 60 0.77 -9.60 -4.12
CA CYS A 60 1.53 -10.64 -4.80
C CYS A 60 3.01 -10.60 -4.38
N VAL A 61 3.76 -11.59 -4.84
CA VAL A 61 5.18 -11.79 -4.53
C VAL A 61 6.07 -10.57 -4.84
N PHE A 62 5.66 -9.67 -5.74
CA PHE A 62 6.45 -8.46 -6.06
C PHE A 62 6.63 -7.52 -4.86
N THR A 63 5.81 -7.65 -3.82
CA THR A 63 6.00 -6.90 -2.57
C THR A 63 7.28 -7.26 -1.82
N THR A 64 7.89 -8.42 -2.10
CA THR A 64 9.14 -8.85 -1.46
C THR A 64 10.38 -8.59 -2.30
N ILE A 65 10.23 -7.85 -3.40
CA ILE A 65 11.37 -7.39 -4.18
C ILE A 65 11.81 -6.04 -3.63
N ASP A 66 13.08 -5.94 -3.23
CA ASP A 66 13.69 -4.68 -2.83
C ASP A 66 13.66 -3.69 -4.02
N PRO A 67 12.99 -2.53 -3.88
CA PRO A 67 12.83 -1.56 -4.96
C PRO A 67 14.15 -0.95 -5.46
N LYS A 68 15.21 -0.96 -4.65
CA LYS A 68 16.53 -0.41 -4.99
C LYS A 68 17.40 -1.42 -5.72
N THR A 69 17.39 -2.67 -5.28
CA THR A 69 18.30 -3.70 -5.78
C THR A 69 17.66 -4.64 -6.79
N GLY A 70 16.32 -4.73 -6.81
CA GLY A 70 15.58 -5.68 -7.63
C GLY A 70 15.70 -7.14 -7.15
N VAL A 71 16.27 -7.36 -5.96
CA VAL A 71 16.46 -8.69 -5.39
C VAL A 71 15.23 -9.09 -4.59
N LYS A 72 14.73 -10.32 -4.83
CA LYS A 72 13.63 -10.92 -4.07
C LYS A 72 14.11 -11.41 -2.71
N ASP A 73 13.28 -11.25 -1.69
CA ASP A 73 13.51 -11.85 -0.37
C ASP A 73 13.74 -13.38 -0.48
N PRO A 74 14.88 -13.90 0.01
CA PRO A 74 15.22 -15.32 -0.07
C PRO A 74 14.31 -16.22 0.77
N GLY A 75 13.59 -15.69 1.76
CA GLY A 75 12.64 -16.41 2.61
C GLY A 75 11.26 -16.60 1.99
N MET A 76 10.93 -15.89 0.90
CA MET A 76 9.69 -16.12 0.15
C MET A 76 9.95 -17.03 -1.05
N GLN A 77 9.40 -18.25 -1.02
CA GLN A 77 9.31 -19.12 -2.20
C GLN A 77 8.29 -18.60 -3.20
#